data_AF-A0A9W9JWM1-F1
#
_entry.id   AF-A0A9W9JWM1-F1
#
_cell.length_a   1.000
_cell.length_b   1.000
_cell.length_c   1.000
_cell.angle_alpha   90.00
_cell.angle_beta   90.00
_cell.angle_gamma   90.00
#
_symmetry.space_group_name_H-M   'P 1'
#
loop_
_entity.id
_entity.type
_entity.pdbx_description
1 polymer ?
#
loop_
_entity_poly.entity_id
_entity_poly.type
_entity_poly.pdbx_seq_one_letter_code
_entity_poly.pdbx_strand_id
1 'polypeptide(L)'
;MANNRIPINYEVPAFPSLYDPLPSHDKEAYYLYYKHDIWRFTLYWTLVFYGATHLTVAGCAVLTHFRNWSIIWILPLLYSVVAGLEGLFAGSIVGLILGAVYEAGNFRMSTWLPMIWGGVNVMVLIMTSFPMQGGL
;
A
#
# COMPACT_ATOMS: atom_id res chain seq x y z
N MET A 1 -1.17 0.84 -28.12
CA MET A 1 -2.08 -0.27 -28.48
C MET A 1 -2.94 -0.68 -27.28
N ALA A 2 -3.65 0.26 -26.63
CA ALA A 2 -4.42 0.00 -25.40
C ALA A 2 -5.95 0.00 -25.59
N ASN A 3 -6.44 0.32 -26.80
CA ASN A 3 -7.84 0.71 -27.01
C ASN A 3 -8.84 -0.45 -27.06
N ASN A 4 -8.37 -1.70 -27.18
CA ASN A 4 -9.25 -2.87 -27.37
C ASN A 4 -9.60 -3.61 -26.06
N ARG A 5 -9.00 -3.24 -24.93
CA ARG A 5 -9.16 -3.95 -23.64
C ARG A 5 -10.05 -3.22 -22.63
N ILE A 6 -10.32 -1.94 -22.87
CA ILE A 6 -11.01 -1.05 -21.95
C ILE A 6 -12.48 -1.00 -22.39
N PRO A 7 -13.44 -1.33 -21.52
CA PRO A 7 -14.85 -1.14 -21.83
C PRO A 7 -15.14 0.31 -22.23
N ILE A 8 -16.04 0.51 -23.19
CA ILE A 8 -16.34 1.83 -23.77
C ILE A 8 -16.86 2.82 -22.70
N ASN A 9 -17.50 2.28 -21.66
CA ASN A 9 -18.02 3.03 -20.50
C ASN A 9 -17.15 2.83 -19.24
N TYR A 10 -15.86 2.56 -19.38
CA TYR A 10 -14.97 2.37 -18.24
C TYR A 10 -14.67 3.71 -17.57
N GLU A 11 -15.04 3.82 -16.30
CA GLU A 11 -14.58 4.87 -15.41
C GLU A 11 -13.56 4.32 -14.42
N VAL A 12 -12.52 5.11 -14.13
CA VAL A 12 -11.49 4.73 -13.17
C VAL A 12 -12.12 4.72 -11.77
N PRO A 13 -12.05 3.60 -11.04
CA PRO A 13 -12.66 3.53 -9.72
C PRO A 13 -11.89 4.40 -8.72
N ALA A 14 -12.62 5.03 -7.80
CA ALA A 14 -12.02 5.84 -6.74
C ALA A 14 -11.35 4.95 -5.67
N PHE A 15 -10.15 5.31 -5.24
CA PHE A 15 -9.47 4.61 -4.13
C PHE A 15 -10.37 4.61 -2.87
N PRO A 16 -10.49 3.50 -2.12
CA PRO A 16 -9.78 2.22 -2.25
C PRO A 16 -10.43 1.17 -3.18
N SER A 17 -11.68 1.38 -3.59
CA SER A 17 -12.50 0.49 -4.45
C SER A 17 -12.29 -1.03 -4.26
N LEU A 18 -12.19 -1.49 -3.02
CA LEU A 18 -12.16 -2.91 -2.69
C LEU A 18 -13.59 -3.47 -2.81
N TYR A 19 -13.82 -4.32 -3.81
CA TYR A 19 -15.09 -5.03 -3.98
C TYR A 19 -15.12 -6.31 -3.13
N ASP A 20 -16.30 -6.82 -2.83
CA ASP A 20 -16.44 -8.10 -2.12
C ASP A 20 -15.93 -9.26 -3.01
N PRO A 21 -14.90 -10.01 -2.62
CA PRO A 21 -14.38 -11.11 -3.43
C PRO A 21 -15.30 -12.34 -3.42
N LEU A 22 -16.27 -12.40 -2.50
CA LEU A 22 -17.23 -13.49 -2.40
C LEU A 22 -18.35 -13.31 -3.44
N PRO A 23 -18.85 -14.42 -4.03
CA PRO A 23 -19.89 -14.38 -5.05
C PRO A 23 -21.23 -13.96 -4.43
N SER A 24 -21.42 -12.66 -4.23
CA SER A 24 -22.71 -12.04 -4.02
C SER A 24 -23.21 -11.55 -5.38
N HIS A 25 -24.41 -11.96 -5.77
CA HIS A 25 -24.95 -11.87 -7.14
C HIS A 25 -25.01 -10.45 -7.74
N ASP A 26 -24.78 -9.40 -6.94
CA ASP A 26 -25.06 -8.00 -7.28
C ASP A 26 -23.86 -7.03 -7.17
N LYS A 27 -22.62 -7.50 -6.98
CA LYS A 27 -21.44 -6.60 -6.88
C LYS A 27 -20.47 -6.81 -8.03
N GLU A 28 -20.39 -5.83 -8.92
CA GLU A 28 -19.41 -5.82 -10.01
C GLU A 28 -17.98 -5.68 -9.47
N ALA A 29 -17.05 -6.46 -10.03
CA ALA A 29 -15.65 -6.40 -9.67
C ALA A 29 -14.97 -5.17 -10.27
N TYR A 30 -14.24 -4.42 -9.44
CA TYR A 30 -13.48 -3.24 -9.89
C TYR A 30 -12.11 -3.63 -10.43
N TYR A 31 -11.78 -3.13 -11.62
CA TYR A 31 -10.52 -3.38 -12.29
C TYR A 31 -9.79 -2.09 -12.68
N LEU A 32 -8.47 -2.16 -12.67
CA LEU A 32 -7.54 -1.11 -13.09
C LEU A 32 -6.91 -1.52 -14.42
N TYR A 33 -7.00 -0.63 -15.40
CA TYR A 33 -6.49 -0.86 -16.77
C TYR A 33 -5.33 0.06 -17.14
N TYR A 34 -5.23 1.23 -16.50
CA TYR A 34 -4.17 2.19 -16.74
C TYR A 34 -3.01 1.96 -15.75
N LYS A 35 -1.79 1.93 -16.29
CA LYS A 35 -0.55 1.79 -15.52
C LYS A 35 -0.43 2.86 -14.42
N HIS A 36 -0.83 4.08 -14.73
CA HIS A 36 -0.79 5.18 -13.78
C HIS A 36 -1.68 4.93 -12.56
N ASP A 37 -2.88 4.40 -12.76
CA ASP A 37 -3.81 4.13 -11.66
C ASP A 37 -3.37 2.93 -10.82
N ILE A 38 -2.81 1.90 -11.47
CA ILE A 38 -2.13 0.78 -10.80
C ILE A 38 -1.05 1.31 -9.84
N TRP A 39 -0.17 2.17 -10.35
CA TRP A 39 0.90 2.77 -9.56
C TRP A 39 0.36 3.58 -8.37
N ARG A 40 -0.65 4.44 -8.58
CA ARG A 40 -1.26 5.24 -7.50
C ARG A 40 -1.88 4.37 -6.42
N PHE A 41 -2.63 3.35 -6.81
CA PHE A 41 -3.28 2.44 -5.87
C PHE A 41 -2.24 1.69 -5.03
N THR A 42 -1.18 1.19 -5.65
CA THR A 42 -0.11 0.50 -4.92
C THR A 42 0.59 1.45 -3.96
N LEU A 43 0.91 2.67 -4.42
CA LEU A 43 1.54 3.69 -3.58
C LEU A 43 0.68 4.06 -2.37
N TYR A 44 -0.61 4.34 -2.56
CA TYR A 44 -1.51 4.70 -1.47
C TYR A 44 -1.67 3.56 -0.46
N TRP A 45 -1.83 2.32 -0.92
CA TRP A 45 -1.90 1.18 -0.01
C TRP A 45 -0.60 0.98 0.78
N THR A 46 0.56 1.07 0.12
CA THR A 46 1.85 0.97 0.82
C THR A 46 2.01 2.07 1.86
N LEU A 47 1.64 3.31 1.55
CA LEU A 47 1.65 4.41 2.51
C LEU A 47 0.72 4.18 3.71
N VAL A 48 -0.48 3.67 3.46
CA VAL A 48 -1.43 3.35 4.54
C VAL A 48 -0.86 2.26 5.45
N PHE A 49 -0.30 1.18 4.89
CA PHE A 49 0.28 0.11 5.69
C PHE A 49 1.53 0.55 6.47
N TYR A 50 2.43 1.29 5.83
CA TYR A 50 3.64 1.82 6.48
C TYR A 50 3.27 2.85 7.57
N GLY A 51 2.34 3.75 7.27
CA GLY A 51 1.82 4.70 8.24
C GLY A 51 1.19 3.98 9.44
N ALA A 52 0.33 2.99 9.20
CA ALA A 52 -0.33 2.24 10.27
C ALA A 52 0.66 1.52 11.20
N THR A 53 1.69 0.88 10.66
CA THR A 53 2.70 0.19 11.48
C THR A 53 3.53 1.16 12.31
N HIS A 54 4.02 2.25 11.69
CA HIS A 54 4.81 3.25 12.40
C HIS A 54 3.98 4.02 13.44
N LEU A 55 2.72 4.33 13.14
CA LEU A 55 1.79 4.95 14.09
C LEU A 55 1.46 4.02 15.27
N THR A 56 1.39 2.70 15.04
CA THR A 56 1.22 1.73 16.13
C THR A 56 2.41 1.78 17.09
N VAL A 57 3.64 1.79 16.56
CA VAL A 57 4.87 1.92 17.37
C VAL A 57 4.92 3.26 18.09
N ALA A 58 4.62 4.36 17.39
CA ALA A 58 4.57 5.69 17.99
C ALA A 58 3.52 5.77 19.10
N GLY A 59 2.35 5.16 18.90
CA GLY A 59 1.28 5.06 19.90
C GLY A 59 1.75 4.32 21.16
N CYS A 60 2.39 3.16 21.01
CA CYS A 60 2.98 2.42 22.14
C CYS A 60 4.03 3.25 22.90
N ALA A 61 4.84 4.04 22.18
CA ALA A 61 5.84 4.90 22.80
C ALA A 61 5.24 6.12 23.50
N VAL A 62 4.20 6.75 22.93
CA VAL A 62 3.43 7.83 23.57
C VAL A 62 2.77 7.32 24.84
N LEU A 63 2.23 6.09 24.81
CA LEU A 63 1.72 5.46 26.01
C LEU A 63 2.87 5.32 27.02
N THR A 64 3.98 4.65 26.75
CA THR A 64 5.03 4.48 27.79
C THR A 64 5.63 5.79 28.35
N HIS A 65 5.59 6.91 27.60
CA HIS A 65 6.11 8.22 28.01
C HIS A 65 5.05 9.30 28.32
N PHE A 66 3.88 8.93 28.87
CA PHE A 66 2.76 9.86 29.16
C PHE A 66 3.13 11.15 29.95
N ARG A 67 4.24 11.13 30.70
CA ARG A 67 4.62 12.23 31.60
C ARG A 67 5.36 13.37 30.88
N ASN A 68 5.95 13.13 29.70
CA ASN A 68 6.78 14.13 29.03
C ASN A 68 6.09 14.69 27.78
N TRP A 69 5.41 15.84 27.94
CA TRP A 69 4.50 16.41 26.95
C TRP A 69 5.18 16.81 25.63
N SER A 70 6.47 17.16 25.66
CA SER A 70 7.24 17.50 24.45
C SER A 70 7.53 16.27 23.58
N ILE A 71 7.80 15.12 24.19
CA ILE A 71 8.13 13.88 23.47
C ILE A 71 6.89 13.28 22.79
N ILE A 72 5.71 13.46 23.39
CA ILE A 72 4.43 12.94 22.90
C ILE A 72 4.11 13.38 21.46
N TRP A 73 4.52 14.58 21.05
CA TRP A 73 4.23 15.11 19.72
C TRP A 73 5.39 14.94 18.73
N ILE A 74 6.63 14.99 19.21
CA ILE A 74 7.81 14.85 18.36
C ILE A 74 7.92 13.43 17.81
N LEU A 75 7.62 12.41 18.64
CA LEU A 75 7.77 11.01 18.24
C LEU A 75 6.83 10.64 17.07
N PRO A 76 5.49 10.83 17.16
CA PRO A 76 4.59 10.47 16.07
C PRO A 76 4.89 11.21 14.77
N LEU A 77 5.32 12.48 14.86
CA LEU A 77 5.71 13.27 13.70
C LEU A 77 6.92 12.64 13.00
N LEU A 78 7.98 12.33 13.75
CA LEU A 78 9.19 11.72 13.22
C LEU A 78 8.88 10.35 12.57
N TYR A 79 8.14 9.49 13.28
CA TYR A 79 7.74 8.18 12.76
C TYR A 79 6.88 8.29 11.50
N SER A 80 6.01 9.29 11.41
CA SER A 80 5.19 9.54 10.21
C SER A 80 6.02 9.99 9.01
N VAL A 81 7.05 10.81 9.23
CA VAL A 81 7.97 11.24 8.16
C VAL A 81 8.78 10.06 7.63
N VAL A 82 9.33 9.23 8.53
CA VAL A 82 10.06 8.02 8.15
C VAL A 82 9.16 7.06 7.37
N ALA A 83 7.96 6.78 7.90
CA ALA A 83 6.97 5.93 7.23
C ALA A 83 6.59 6.45 5.84
N GLY A 84 6.41 7.77 5.72
CA GLY A 84 6.11 8.43 4.46
C GLY A 84 7.22 8.24 3.44
N LEU A 85 8.47 8.49 3.82
CA LEU A 85 9.63 8.32 2.95
C LEU A 85 9.79 6.86 2.50
N GLU A 86 9.82 5.92 3.44
CA GLU A 86 9.98 4.50 3.12
C GLU A 86 8.82 3.97 2.27
N GLY A 87 7.57 4.31 2.64
CA GLY A 87 6.38 3.91 1.92
C GLY A 87 6.30 4.52 0.52
N LEU A 88 6.78 5.76 0.33
CA LEU A 88 6.89 6.39 -0.99
C LEU A 88 7.87 5.63 -1.88
N PHE A 89 9.05 5.28 -1.38
CA PHE A 89 10.05 4.54 -2.17
C PHE A 89 9.58 3.12 -2.48
N ALA A 90 9.20 2.35 -1.45
CA ALA A 90 8.73 0.97 -1.61
C ALA A 90 7.49 0.89 -2.51
N GLY A 91 6.50 1.75 -2.25
CA GLY A 91 5.26 1.82 -3.02
C GLY A 91 5.48 2.26 -4.46
N SER A 92 6.38 3.22 -4.71
CA SER A 92 6.69 3.67 -6.07
C SER A 92 7.39 2.59 -6.88
N ILE A 93 8.41 1.95 -6.32
CA ILE A 93 9.17 0.91 -7.01
C ILE A 93 8.24 -0.24 -7.39
N VAL A 94 7.48 -0.76 -6.42
CA VAL A 94 6.57 -1.89 -6.65
C VAL A 94 5.42 -1.50 -7.58
N GLY A 95 4.84 -0.32 -7.41
CA GLY A 95 3.76 0.17 -8.27
C GLY A 95 4.17 0.36 -9.72
N LEU A 96 5.40 0.85 -9.98
CA LEU A 96 5.93 1.02 -11.34
C LEU A 96 6.20 -0.34 -11.99
N ILE A 97 6.78 -1.28 -11.25
CA ILE A 97 7.03 -2.65 -11.73
C ILE A 97 5.70 -3.33 -12.07
N LEU A 98 4.72 -3.31 -11.16
CA LEU A 98 3.41 -3.90 -11.39
C LEU A 98 2.70 -3.28 -12.58
N GLY A 99 2.69 -1.95 -12.66
CA GLY A 99 2.10 -1.23 -13.78
C GLY A 99 2.72 -1.62 -15.11
N ALA A 100 4.05 -1.78 -15.18
CA ALA A 100 4.75 -2.21 -16.39
C ALA A 100 4.46 -3.68 -16.74
N VAL A 101 4.44 -4.59 -15.75
CA VAL A 101 4.15 -6.02 -15.96
C VAL A 101 2.73 -6.24 -16.46
N TYR A 102 1.74 -5.59 -15.85
CA TYR A 102 0.34 -5.70 -16.27
C TYR A 102 0.09 -5.07 -17.64
N GLU A 103 0.78 -3.96 -17.94
CA GLU A 103 0.72 -3.35 -19.26
C GLU A 103 1.31 -4.27 -20.34
N ALA A 104 2.50 -4.84 -20.10
CA ALA A 104 3.18 -5.75 -21.03
C ALA A 104 2.44 -7.07 -21.22
N GLY A 105 1.85 -7.62 -20.14
CA GLY A 105 1.02 -8.83 -20.18
C GLY A 105 -0.39 -8.59 -20.73
N ASN A 106 -0.75 -7.34 -21.03
CA ASN A 106 -2.08 -6.92 -21.46
C ASN A 106 -3.20 -7.41 -20.51
N PHE A 107 -2.92 -7.46 -19.21
CA PHE A 107 -3.84 -7.93 -18.19
C PHE A 107 -4.55 -6.78 -17.49
N ARG A 108 -5.78 -7.03 -17.06
CA ARG A 108 -6.52 -6.15 -16.13
C ARG A 108 -6.14 -6.50 -14.69
N MET A 109 -5.96 -5.49 -13.84
CA MET A 109 -5.56 -5.69 -12.45
C MET A 109 -6.76 -5.51 -11.52
N SER A 110 -7.04 -6.47 -10.63
CA SER A 110 -8.01 -6.29 -9.55
C SER A 110 -7.52 -5.25 -8.54
N THR A 111 -8.42 -4.44 -7.99
CA THR A 111 -8.12 -3.44 -6.95
C THR A 111 -7.62 -4.04 -5.63
N TRP A 112 -7.78 -5.36 -5.43
CA TRP A 112 -7.19 -6.10 -4.32
C TRP A 112 -5.68 -6.31 -4.46
N LEU A 113 -5.17 -6.40 -5.68
CA LEU A 113 -3.76 -6.69 -5.90
C LEU A 113 -2.83 -5.59 -5.37
N PRO A 114 -3.09 -4.29 -5.62
CA PRO A 114 -2.31 -3.22 -5.01
C PRO A 114 -2.28 -3.28 -3.48
N MET A 115 -3.41 -3.63 -2.85
CA MET A 115 -3.52 -3.78 -1.39
C MET A 115 -2.64 -4.92 -0.88
N ILE A 116 -2.71 -6.10 -1.50
CA ILE A 116 -1.90 -7.27 -1.13
C ILE A 116 -0.41 -6.94 -1.24
N TRP A 117 0.00 -6.26 -2.32
CA TRP A 117 1.39 -5.83 -2.48
C TRP A 117 1.83 -4.83 -1.41
N GLY A 118 0.97 -3.88 -1.03
CA GLY A 118 1.24 -3.00 0.12
C GLY A 118 1.44 -3.79 1.42
N GLY A 119 0.61 -4.81 1.65
CA GLY A 119 0.75 -5.74 2.78
C GLY A 119 2.06 -6.52 2.77
N VAL A 120 2.46 -7.07 1.61
CA VAL A 120 3.75 -7.76 1.46
C VAL A 120 4.91 -6.82 1.74
N ASN A 121 4.88 -5.58 1.23
CA ASN A 121 5.93 -4.60 1.48
C ASN A 121 6.11 -4.30 2.97
N VAL A 122 5.02 -4.16 3.73
CA VAL A 122 5.12 -3.90 5.16
C VAL A 122 5.54 -5.14 5.95
N MET A 123 5.13 -6.34 5.52
CA MET A 123 5.62 -7.58 6.12
C MET A 123 7.13 -7.75 5.93
N VAL A 124 7.64 -7.48 4.73
CA VAL A 124 9.08 -7.51 4.46
C VAL A 124 9.81 -6.51 5.35
N LEU A 125 9.29 -5.27 5.46
CA LEU A 125 9.85 -4.27 6.36
C LEU A 125 9.95 -4.79 7.81
N ILE A 126 8.86 -5.35 8.34
CA ILE A 126 8.81 -5.91 9.70
C ILE A 126 9.85 -7.03 9.85
N MET A 127 9.92 -7.96 8.90
CA MET A 127 10.88 -9.07 8.96
C MET A 127 12.32 -8.57 8.93
N THR A 128 12.63 -7.57 8.12
CA THR A 128 13.98 -6.97 8.06
C THR A 128 14.34 -6.14 9.29
N SER A 129 13.35 -5.68 10.06
CA SER A 129 13.59 -4.89 11.27
C SER A 129 14.13 -5.73 12.43
N PHE A 130 13.86 -7.05 12.43
CA PHE A 130 14.41 -7.94 13.44
C PHE A 130 15.84 -8.29 13.07
N PRO A 131 16.81 -8.14 14.00
CA PRO A 131 18.14 -8.67 13.78
C PRO A 131 18.00 -10.18 13.58
N MET A 132 18.40 -10.69 12.42
CA MET A 132 18.58 -12.13 12.24
C MET A 132 19.65 -12.55 13.25
N GLN A 133 19.23 -13.10 14.38
CA GLN A 133 20.13 -13.83 15.28
C GLN A 133 20.57 -15.07 14.50
N GLY A 134 21.60 -14.88 13.67
CA GLY A 134 22.34 -15.95 13.04
C GLY A 134 22.77 -16.88 14.17
N GLY A 135 22.31 -18.13 14.08
CA GLY A 135 22.50 -19.14 15.10
C GLY A 135 23.96 -19.28 15.52
N LEU A 136 24.14 -19.54 16.81
CA LEU A 136 25.34 -20.15 17.38
C LEU A 136 25.74 -21.41 16.59
#